data_AF-A0A3D3TAW3-F1
#
_entry.id   AF-A0A3D3TAW3-F1
#
_cell.length_a   1.000
_cell.length_b   1.000
_cell.length_c   1.000
_cell.angle_alpha   90.00
_cell.angle_beta   90.00
_cell.angle_gamma   90.00
#
_symmetry.space_group_name_H-M   'P 1'
#
loop_
_entity.id
_entity.type
_entity.pdbx_description
1 polymer ?
#
loop_
_entity_poly.entity_id
_entity_poly.type
_entity_poly.pdbx_seq_one_letter_code
_entity_poly.pdbx_strand_id
1 'polypeptide(L)'
;MKKIFFLLSLILIFSSCKSMMGVNYEKLTKELSLGMTKQEVIKIMGEDYYIESLSETDEGKIEVLTFYDGPKTNQKFTLHFINNKLKEFHKYIPPYTPQDVRVIRE
;
A
#
# COMPACT_ATOMS: atom_id res chain seq x y z
N MET A 1 35.29 -14.54 31.24
CA MET A 1 33.83 -14.75 31.01
C MET A 1 33.00 -13.46 31.09
N LYS A 2 33.17 -12.59 32.11
CA LYS A 2 32.41 -11.31 32.21
C LYS A 2 32.57 -10.35 31.02
N LYS A 3 33.76 -10.30 30.39
CA LYS A 3 34.03 -9.46 29.21
C LYS A 3 33.28 -9.90 27.95
N ILE A 4 33.00 -11.20 27.82
CA ILE A 4 32.27 -11.77 26.67
C ILE A 4 30.77 -11.48 26.79
N PHE A 5 30.21 -11.56 28.00
CA PHE A 5 28.81 -11.15 28.24
C PHE A 5 28.57 -9.67 27.94
N PHE A 6 29.54 -8.80 28.23
CA PHE A 6 29.45 -7.37 27.91
C PHE A 6 29.46 -7.10 26.40
N LEU A 7 30.29 -7.82 25.64
CA LEU A 7 30.33 -7.75 24.18
C LEU A 7 29.05 -8.27 23.52
N LEU A 8 28.45 -9.34 24.05
CA LEU A 8 27.19 -9.90 23.54
C LEU A 8 26.01 -8.93 23.74
N SER A 9 25.99 -8.25 24.89
CA SER A 9 24.99 -7.23 25.21
C SER A 9 25.05 -6.05 24.23
N LEU A 10 26.26 -5.58 23.88
CA LEU A 10 26.44 -4.42 23.00
C LEU A 10 25.95 -4.67 21.57
N ILE A 11 26.03 -5.90 21.05
CA ILE A 11 25.58 -6.26 19.69
C ILE A 11 24.04 -6.27 19.57
N LEU A 12 23.35 -6.62 20.66
CA LEU A 12 21.87 -6.67 20.68
C LEU A 12 21.22 -5.28 20.58
N ILE A 13 21.91 -4.23 21.05
CA ILE A 13 21.36 -2.85 21.09
C ILE A 13 21.33 -2.22 19.69
N PHE A 14 22.23 -2.63 18.78
CA PHE A 14 22.28 -2.10 17.41
C PHE A 14 21.35 -2.81 16.42
N SER A 15 20.60 -3.84 16.84
CA SER A 15 19.82 -4.69 15.93
C SER A 15 18.41 -4.16 15.61
N SER A 16 18.03 -2.95 16.03
CA SER A 16 16.64 -2.47 15.85
C SER A 16 16.53 -1.00 15.43
N CYS A 17 17.02 -0.69 14.23
CA CYS A 17 16.51 0.41 13.43
C CYS A 17 16.21 -0.12 12.02
N LYS A 18 15.11 -0.87 11.84
CA LYS A 18 14.50 -0.95 10.52
C LYS A 18 13.99 0.46 10.21
N SER A 19 14.69 1.20 9.35
CA SER A 19 14.20 2.46 8.85
C SER A 19 12.88 2.19 8.13
N MET A 20 11.78 2.70 8.68
CA MET A 20 10.48 2.70 8.02
C MET A 20 10.54 3.73 6.88
N MET A 21 11.15 3.34 5.76
CA MET A 21 11.09 4.11 4.54
C MET A 21 9.69 3.91 3.96
N GLY A 22 8.93 5.00 3.81
CA GLY A 22 7.58 4.95 3.24
C GLY A 22 7.61 4.41 1.80
N VAL A 23 6.64 3.58 1.45
CA VAL A 23 6.50 3.02 0.10
C VAL A 23 6.02 4.12 -0.85
N ASN A 24 6.73 4.36 -1.95
CA ASN A 24 6.27 5.32 -2.97
C ASN A 24 5.43 4.60 -4.04
N TYR A 25 4.15 4.42 -3.74
CA TYR A 25 3.21 3.73 -4.62
C TYR A 25 3.03 4.42 -5.99
N GLU A 26 3.17 5.74 -6.08
CA GLU A 26 3.11 6.46 -7.35
C GLU A 26 4.23 6.04 -8.32
N LYS A 27 5.42 5.71 -7.79
CA LYS A 27 6.49 5.15 -8.61
C LYS A 27 6.19 3.69 -9.00
N LEU A 28 5.74 2.88 -8.05
CA LEU A 28 5.51 1.44 -8.25
C LEU A 28 4.39 1.16 -9.26
N THR A 29 3.35 2.00 -9.28
CA THR A 29 2.26 1.89 -10.26
C THR A 29 2.74 2.03 -11.71
N LYS A 30 3.89 2.69 -11.97
CA LYS A 30 4.49 2.78 -13.32
C LYS A 30 5.09 1.45 -13.80
N GLU A 31 5.36 0.54 -12.89
CA GLU A 31 5.91 -0.78 -13.18
C GLU A 31 4.79 -1.81 -13.40
N LEU A 32 3.52 -1.45 -13.14
CA LEU A 32 2.37 -2.33 -13.35
C LEU A 32 1.98 -2.39 -14.82
N SER A 33 1.51 -3.55 -15.25
CA SER A 33 0.93 -3.76 -16.57
C SER A 33 -0.32 -4.62 -16.47
N LEU A 34 -1.30 -4.33 -17.34
CA LEU A 34 -2.51 -5.14 -17.43
C LEU A 34 -2.14 -6.59 -17.77
N GLY A 35 -2.87 -7.54 -17.19
CA GLY A 35 -2.59 -8.97 -17.34
C GLY A 35 -1.49 -9.53 -16.44
N MET A 36 -0.84 -8.70 -15.60
CA MET A 36 -0.01 -9.22 -14.51
C MET A 36 -0.85 -10.04 -13.53
N THR A 37 -0.26 -11.08 -12.97
CA THR A 37 -0.88 -11.87 -11.90
C THR A 37 -0.90 -11.10 -10.58
N LYS A 38 -1.82 -11.46 -9.68
CA LYS A 38 -1.81 -10.90 -8.31
C LYS A 38 -0.45 -11.03 -7.63
N GLN A 39 0.23 -12.17 -7.80
CA GLN A 39 1.54 -12.39 -7.21
C GLN A 39 2.62 -11.47 -7.80
N GLU A 40 2.61 -11.24 -9.11
CA GLU A 40 3.53 -10.28 -9.75
C GLU A 40 3.29 -8.86 -9.25
N VAL A 41 2.02 -8.46 -9.14
CA VAL A 41 1.65 -7.14 -8.60
C VAL A 41 2.08 -6.99 -7.15
N ILE A 42 1.85 -7.98 -6.29
CA ILE A 42 2.26 -7.94 -4.87
C ILE A 42 3.79 -7.87 -4.74
N LYS A 43 4.56 -8.52 -5.63
CA LYS A 43 6.02 -8.38 -5.65
C LYS A 43 6.48 -6.95 -5.94
N ILE A 44 5.72 -6.21 -6.74
CA ILE A 44 6.02 -4.81 -7.10
C ILE A 44 5.53 -3.86 -5.99
N MET A 45 4.25 -3.99 -5.61
CA MET A 45 3.56 -3.05 -4.72
C MET A 45 3.83 -3.29 -3.23
N GLY A 46 4.24 -4.51 -2.86
CA GLY A 46 4.42 -4.93 -1.48
C GLY A 46 3.22 -5.68 -0.91
N GLU A 47 3.37 -6.12 0.34
CA GLU A 47 2.37 -6.95 1.04
C GLU A 47 1.41 -6.13 1.92
N ASP A 48 1.60 -4.81 2.00
CA ASP A 48 0.77 -3.92 2.81
C ASP A 48 -0.49 -3.47 2.04
N TYR A 49 -1.41 -4.42 1.88
CA TYR A 49 -2.71 -4.21 1.27
C TYR A 49 -3.81 -4.93 2.04
N TYR A 50 -5.06 -4.55 1.78
CA TYR A 50 -6.22 -5.31 2.20
C TYR A 50 -7.12 -5.63 1.00
N ILE A 51 -7.90 -6.69 1.13
CA ILE A 51 -8.92 -7.07 0.15
C ILE A 51 -10.15 -6.20 0.44
N GLU A 52 -10.49 -5.31 -0.50
CA GLU A 52 -11.67 -4.45 -0.40
C GLU A 52 -12.94 -5.18 -0.81
N SER A 53 -12.84 -6.06 -1.81
CA SER A 53 -13.95 -6.90 -2.27
C SER A 53 -13.45 -8.21 -2.87
N LEU A 54 -14.24 -9.27 -2.70
CA LEU A 54 -14.02 -10.57 -3.32
C LEU A 54 -15.39 -11.14 -3.73
N SER A 55 -15.55 -11.45 -5.01
CA SER A 55 -16.79 -12.00 -5.54
C SER A 55 -16.53 -12.99 -6.66
N GLU A 56 -17.51 -13.87 -6.88
CA GLU A 56 -17.55 -14.79 -8.01
C GLU A 56 -18.74 -14.41 -8.88
N THR A 57 -18.48 -14.20 -10.16
CA THR A 57 -19.44 -13.71 -11.15
C THR A 57 -19.37 -14.56 -12.42
N ASP A 58 -20.28 -14.34 -13.36
CA ASP A 58 -20.25 -15.01 -14.67
C ASP A 58 -18.98 -14.70 -15.48
N GLU A 59 -18.34 -13.55 -15.22
CA GLU A 59 -17.06 -13.15 -15.83
C GLU A 59 -15.83 -13.79 -15.14
N GLY A 60 -16.06 -14.45 -14.00
CA GLY A 60 -15.08 -15.14 -13.19
C GLY A 60 -14.90 -14.53 -11.80
N LYS A 61 -13.77 -14.87 -11.18
CA LYS A 61 -13.43 -14.43 -9.83
C LYS A 61 -12.90 -13.00 -9.86
N ILE A 62 -13.64 -12.09 -9.25
CA ILE A 62 -13.29 -10.68 -9.11
C ILE A 62 -12.68 -10.47 -7.72
N GLU A 63 -11.50 -9.86 -7.68
CA GLU A 63 -10.81 -9.49 -6.44
C GLU A 63 -10.34 -8.04 -6.54
N VAL A 64 -10.64 -7.25 -5.51
CA VAL A 64 -10.27 -5.83 -5.43
C VAL A 64 -9.34 -5.65 -4.24
N LEU A 65 -8.13 -5.16 -4.50
CA LEU A 65 -7.13 -4.87 -3.48
C LEU A 65 -6.95 -3.37 -3.32
N THR A 66 -6.79 -2.92 -2.09
CA THR A 66 -6.44 -1.52 -1.80
C THR A 66 -5.16 -1.41 -1.01
N PHE A 67 -4.25 -0.59 -1.52
CA PHE A 67 -2.98 -0.22 -0.93
C PHE A 67 -3.08 1.18 -0.32
N TYR A 68 -2.58 1.34 0.90
CA TYR A 68 -2.66 2.60 1.65
C TYR A 68 -1.27 3.21 1.80
N ASP A 69 -1.08 4.41 1.25
CA ASP A 69 0.19 5.15 1.34
C ASP A 69 0.29 5.94 2.66
N GLY A 70 0.14 5.23 3.77
CA GLY A 70 0.35 5.73 5.12
C GLY A 70 -0.44 7.00 5.51
N PRO A 71 -0.22 7.50 6.73
CA PRO A 71 -0.93 8.68 7.24
C PRO A 71 -0.45 10.00 6.62
N LYS A 72 0.72 10.02 5.97
CA LYS A 72 1.32 11.25 5.44
C LYS A 72 0.67 11.72 4.15
N THR A 73 0.45 10.82 3.20
CA THR A 73 -0.16 11.16 1.91
C THR A 73 -1.65 10.80 1.90
N ASN A 74 -2.07 9.83 2.74
CA ASN A 74 -3.44 9.32 2.81
C ASN A 74 -3.97 8.89 1.43
N GLN A 75 -3.06 8.53 0.51
CA GLN A 75 -3.41 8.10 -0.82
C GLN A 75 -3.81 6.63 -0.78
N LYS A 76 -4.81 6.28 -1.59
CA LYS A 76 -5.26 4.90 -1.77
C LYS A 76 -5.09 4.53 -3.23
N PHE A 77 -4.60 3.33 -3.48
CA PHE A 77 -4.53 2.74 -4.82
C PHE A 77 -5.38 1.49 -4.82
N THR A 78 -6.36 1.45 -5.71
CA THR A 78 -7.31 0.33 -5.83
C THR A 78 -7.02 -0.42 -7.11
N LEU A 79 -6.82 -1.73 -7.00
CA LEU A 79 -6.45 -2.62 -8.10
C LEU A 79 -7.52 -3.69 -8.26
N HIS A 80 -7.98 -3.89 -9.49
CA HIS A 80 -9.04 -4.83 -9.84
C HIS A 80 -8.45 -6.01 -10.59
N PHE A 81 -8.73 -7.21 -10.09
CA PHE A 81 -8.30 -8.47 -10.67
C PHE A 81 -9.52 -9.27 -11.14
N ILE A 82 -9.44 -9.82 -12.35
CA ILE A 82 -10.39 -10.83 -12.84
C ILE A 82 -9.60 -12.08 -13.15
N ASN A 83 -9.99 -13.22 -12.57
CA ASN A 83 -9.31 -14.50 -12.75
C ASN A 83 -7.80 -14.40 -12.48
N ASN A 84 -7.44 -13.78 -11.35
CA ASN A 84 -6.05 -13.57 -10.91
C ASN A 84 -5.21 -12.66 -11.83
N LYS A 85 -5.83 -11.89 -12.73
CA LYS A 85 -5.14 -11.01 -13.68
C LYS A 85 -5.55 -9.56 -13.48
N LEU A 86 -4.59 -8.65 -13.39
CA LEU A 86 -4.82 -7.21 -13.23
C LEU A 86 -5.56 -6.68 -14.46
N LYS A 87 -6.73 -6.08 -14.24
CA LYS A 87 -7.59 -5.52 -15.28
C LYS A 87 -7.64 -4.00 -15.26
N GLU A 88 -7.60 -3.42 -14.08
CA GLU A 88 -7.64 -1.99 -13.88
C GLU A 88 -6.92 -1.62 -12.58
N PHE A 89 -6.36 -0.42 -12.54
CA PHE A 89 -5.99 0.21 -11.28
C PHE A 89 -6.24 1.71 -11.35
N HIS A 90 -6.55 2.31 -10.20
CA HIS A 90 -6.69 3.76 -10.08
C HIS A 90 -6.18 4.26 -8.75
N LYS A 91 -5.71 5.51 -8.76
CA LYS A 91 -5.44 6.28 -7.55
C LYS A 91 -6.76 6.88 -7.09
N TYR A 92 -7.16 6.64 -5.85
CA TYR A 92 -8.31 7.29 -5.26
C TYR A 92 -8.10 8.80 -5.21
N ILE A 93 -9.02 9.54 -5.80
CA ILE A 93 -9.07 11.00 -5.74
C ILE A 93 -10.32 11.35 -4.94
N PRO A 94 -10.19 11.88 -3.71
CA PRO A 94 -11.36 12.28 -2.94
C PRO A 94 -12.12 13.38 -3.68
N PRO A 95 -13.46 13.42 -3.57
CA PRO A 95 -14.23 14.51 -4.14
C PRO A 95 -13.81 15.84 -3.51
N TYR A 96 -13.75 16.90 -4.32
CA TYR A 96 -13.49 18.24 -3.82
C TYR A 96 -14.64 18.66 -2.90
N THR A 97 -14.37 18.81 -1.61
CA THR A 97 -15.27 19.47 -0.68
C THR A 97 -14.88 20.94 -0.60
N PRO A 98 -15.73 21.89 -1.01
CA PRO A 98 -15.49 23.31 -0.77
C PRO A 98 -15.18 23.51 0.71
N GLN A 99 -14.06 24.17 1.02
CA GLN A 99 -13.76 24.52 2.40
C GLN A 99 -14.89 25.42 2.90
N ASP A 100 -15.42 25.14 4.09
CA ASP A 100 -16.41 26.00 4.74
C ASP A 100 -15.84 27.41 4.83
N VAL A 101 -16.25 28.27 3.89
CA VAL A 101 -15.94 29.70 3.93
C VAL A 101 -16.69 30.21 5.14
N ARG A 102 -15.97 30.44 6.24
CA ARG A 102 -16.51 31.17 7.38
C ARG A 102 -16.97 32.52 6.85
N VAL A 103 -18.28 32.67 6.65
CA VAL A 103 -18.90 33.96 6.37
C VAL A 103 -18.71 34.78 7.65
N ILE A 104 -17.67 35.59 7.67
CA ILE A 104 -17.51 36.62 8.69
C ILE A 104 -18.60 37.64 8.35
N ARG A 105 -19.69 37.64 9.13
CA ARG A 105 -20.66 38.73 9.06
C ARG A 105 -19.99 39.96 9.67
N GLU A 106 -19.78 40.98 8.85
CA GLU A 106 -19.43 42.34 9.28
C GLU A 106 -20.63 43.03 9.95
#